data_AF-A0A929C6Y8-F1
#
_entry.id   AF-A0A929C6Y8-F1
#
_cell.length_a   1.000
_cell.length_b   1.000
_cell.length_c   1.000
_cell.angle_alpha   90.00
_cell.angle_beta   90.00
_cell.angle_gamma   90.00
#
_symmetry.space_group_name_H-M   'P 1'
#
loop_
_entity.id
_entity.type
_entity.pdbx_description
1 polymer ?
#
loop_
_entity_poly.entity_id
_entity_poly.type
_entity_poly.pdbx_seq_one_letter_code
_entity_poly.pdbx_strand_id
1 'polypeptide(L)'
;MYEPRSYRHWVKAKDLISFNIVVKETDLYIRATTNLRRKAYKLVLKYRNILERYIEQHPTFLTSLEPVSVDDDAPHIIKSMAESTARVGIGPMASVAGAMAEFIGNELLSFSPEIIVENGGDIYLKSLSERLVGIYAGESPLTGKIGLKINGEDTPLGICTSSGTVGHSLSYGKADAVIALSKSAIVADAAATAIGNLVIQSTDIPSGIE
;
A
#
# COMPACT_ATOMS: atom_id res chain seq x y z
N MET A 1 -17.85 -1.50 -7.87
CA MET A 1 -18.72 -0.89 -6.84
C MET A 1 -17.80 -0.05 -5.95
N TYR A 2 -18.12 1.18 -5.59
CA TYR A 2 -17.25 2.04 -4.76
C TYR A 2 -17.52 1.76 -3.27
N GLU A 3 -16.50 1.41 -2.49
CA GLU A 3 -16.61 1.27 -1.04
C GLU A 3 -16.25 2.61 -0.34
N PRO A 4 -17.16 3.22 0.43
CA PRO A 4 -16.89 4.49 1.09
C PRO A 4 -15.80 4.34 2.15
N ARG A 5 -14.73 5.13 2.05
CA ARG A 5 -13.57 5.13 2.98
C ARG A 5 -13.88 5.83 4.31
N SER A 6 -14.91 5.35 5.01
CA SER A 6 -15.44 5.91 6.26
C SER A 6 -14.41 5.89 7.40
N TYR A 7 -13.45 4.97 7.38
CA TYR A 7 -12.35 4.88 8.34
C TYR A 7 -11.45 6.13 8.37
N ARG A 8 -11.40 6.93 7.29
CA ARG A 8 -10.61 8.17 7.27
C ARG A 8 -11.09 9.19 8.32
N HIS A 9 -12.35 9.10 8.77
CA HIS A 9 -12.86 9.93 9.87
C HIS A 9 -12.20 9.64 11.22
N TRP A 10 -11.52 8.50 11.38
CA TRP A 10 -10.82 8.14 12.61
C TRP A 10 -9.48 8.86 12.76
N VAL A 11 -8.98 9.49 11.69
CA VAL A 11 -7.70 10.19 11.70
C VAL A 11 -7.80 11.45 12.56
N LYS A 12 -7.07 11.46 13.68
CA LYS A 12 -7.03 12.56 14.65
C LYS A 12 -5.75 13.40 14.61
N ALA A 13 -4.80 13.09 13.73
CA ALA A 13 -3.52 13.79 13.61
C ALA A 13 -3.73 15.24 13.15
N LYS A 14 -3.81 16.17 14.10
CA LYS A 14 -4.03 17.61 13.85
C LYS A 14 -2.73 18.37 13.51
N ASP A 15 -1.60 17.71 13.66
CA ASP A 15 -0.26 18.27 13.43
C ASP A 15 0.15 18.27 11.95
N LEU A 16 -0.51 17.48 11.10
CA LEU A 16 -0.25 17.41 9.66
C LEU A 16 -1.43 17.94 8.85
N ILE A 17 -1.13 18.50 7.68
CA ILE A 17 -2.13 18.90 6.69
C ILE A 17 -2.52 17.68 5.87
N SER A 18 -3.79 17.31 5.95
CA SER A 18 -4.37 16.21 5.18
C SER A 18 -4.99 16.68 3.85
N PHE A 19 -4.78 15.93 2.78
CA PHE A 19 -5.45 16.16 1.49
C PHE A 19 -5.55 14.88 0.66
N ASN A 20 -6.60 14.81 -0.15
CA ASN A 20 -6.85 13.68 -1.06
C ASN A 20 -6.36 14.00 -2.49
N ILE A 21 -5.92 12.96 -3.19
CA ILE A 21 -5.64 12.94 -4.62
C ILE A 21 -6.33 11.73 -5.23
N VAL A 22 -7.28 11.98 -6.15
CA VAL A 22 -8.00 10.91 -6.85
C VAL A 22 -7.75 11.04 -8.35
N VAL A 23 -7.24 9.99 -8.97
CA VAL A 23 -7.03 9.87 -10.42
C VAL A 23 -7.36 8.44 -10.84
N LYS A 24 -8.47 8.27 -11.57
CA LYS A 24 -9.04 6.96 -11.92
C LYS A 24 -9.19 6.09 -10.65
N GLU A 25 -8.58 4.91 -10.60
CA GLU A 25 -8.65 3.97 -9.46
C GLU A 25 -7.70 4.35 -8.31
N THR A 26 -6.74 5.24 -8.54
CA THR A 26 -5.81 5.68 -7.48
C THR A 26 -6.47 6.75 -6.62
N ASP A 27 -6.70 6.44 -5.34
CA ASP A 27 -7.23 7.37 -4.33
C ASP A 27 -6.27 7.41 -3.13
N LEU A 28 -5.43 8.44 -3.11
CA LEU A 28 -4.46 8.69 -2.05
C LEU A 28 -5.02 9.65 -1.00
N TYR A 29 -4.82 9.30 0.27
CA TYR A 29 -4.95 10.23 1.38
C TYR A 29 -3.58 10.54 1.98
N ILE A 30 -3.14 11.77 1.74
CA ILE A 30 -1.77 12.19 2.04
C ILE A 30 -1.81 13.15 3.22
N ARG A 31 -0.88 12.96 4.15
CA ARG A 31 -0.62 13.86 5.28
C ARG A 31 0.83 14.33 5.21
N ALA A 32 1.04 15.63 5.35
CA ALA A 32 2.35 16.26 5.25
C ALA A 32 2.42 17.51 6.14
N THR A 33 3.62 18.02 6.43
CA THR A 33 3.78 19.27 7.20
C THR A 33 3.32 20.52 6.43
N THR A 34 3.20 20.43 5.10
CA THR A 34 2.70 21.49 4.22
C THR A 34 1.71 20.94 3.20
N ASN A 35 0.88 21.81 2.60
CA ASN A 35 -0.05 21.37 1.56
C ASN A 35 0.68 21.11 0.23
N LEU A 36 0.90 19.83 -0.09
CA LEU A 36 1.59 19.39 -1.31
C LEU A 36 0.63 18.91 -2.41
N ARG A 37 -0.68 19.20 -2.33
CA ARG A 37 -1.72 18.66 -3.23
C ARG A 37 -1.34 18.76 -4.71
N ARG A 38 -0.88 19.93 -5.17
CA ARG A 38 -0.49 20.15 -6.57
C ARG A 38 0.71 19.31 -7.01
N LYS A 39 1.68 19.08 -6.12
CA LYS A 39 2.86 18.25 -6.40
C LYS A 39 2.47 16.78 -6.41
N ALA A 40 1.73 16.33 -5.41
CA ALA A 40 1.22 14.97 -5.31
C ALA A 40 0.38 14.59 -6.54
N TYR A 41 -0.52 15.49 -7.00
CA TYR A 41 -1.31 15.27 -8.22
C TYR A 41 -0.44 14.99 -9.45
N LYS A 42 0.63 15.78 -9.65
CA LYS A 42 1.57 15.57 -10.76
C LYS A 42 2.32 14.23 -10.65
N LEU A 43 2.70 13.83 -9.43
CA LEU A 43 3.38 12.56 -9.18
C LEU A 43 2.46 11.36 -9.43
N VAL A 44 1.18 11.44 -9.01
CA VAL A 44 0.19 10.42 -9.33
C VAL A 44 0.05 10.25 -10.84
N LEU A 45 -0.09 11.34 -11.59
CA LEU A 45 -0.15 11.28 -13.05
C LEU A 45 1.12 10.68 -13.67
N LYS A 46 2.30 11.07 -13.18
CA LYS A 46 3.61 10.54 -13.63
C LYS A 46 3.67 9.02 -13.47
N TYR A 47 3.45 8.50 -12.26
CA TYR A 47 3.59 7.07 -11.99
C TYR A 47 2.50 6.23 -12.63
N ARG A 48 1.26 6.74 -12.68
CA ARG A 48 0.19 6.08 -13.45
C ARG A 48 0.51 5.99 -14.93
N ASN A 49 0.99 7.06 -15.55
CA ASN A 49 1.35 7.04 -16.96
C ASN A 49 2.52 6.07 -17.25
N ILE A 50 3.48 5.95 -16.33
CA ILE A 50 4.55 4.94 -16.42
C ILE A 50 3.95 3.53 -16.41
N LEU A 51 3.08 3.23 -15.43
CA LEU A 51 2.43 1.92 -15.30
C LEU A 51 1.55 1.60 -16.51
N GLU A 52 0.66 2.50 -16.89
CA GLU A 52 -0.28 2.32 -18.00
C GLU A 52 0.47 2.06 -19.31
N ARG A 53 1.51 2.85 -19.63
CA ARG A 53 2.33 2.63 -20.83
C ARG A 53 3.10 1.32 -20.81
N TYR A 54 3.61 0.91 -19.65
CA TYR A 54 4.30 -0.37 -19.53
C TYR A 54 3.32 -1.52 -19.75
N ILE A 55 2.13 -1.46 -19.14
CA ILE A 55 1.07 -2.46 -19.30
C ILE A 55 0.57 -2.55 -20.74
N GLU A 56 0.46 -1.43 -21.46
CA GLU A 56 0.09 -1.43 -22.88
C GLU A 56 1.08 -2.24 -23.74
N GLN A 57 2.37 -2.20 -23.40
CA GLN A 57 3.43 -2.92 -24.10
C GLN A 57 3.61 -4.35 -23.57
N HIS A 58 3.31 -4.57 -22.29
CA HIS A 58 3.45 -5.85 -21.59
C HIS A 58 2.15 -6.21 -20.85
N PRO A 59 1.07 -6.62 -21.56
CA PRO A 59 -0.25 -6.83 -20.95
C PRO A 59 -0.26 -7.88 -19.83
N THR A 60 0.66 -8.84 -19.86
CA THR A 60 0.84 -9.85 -18.81
C THR A 60 1.22 -9.25 -17.46
N PHE A 61 1.86 -8.08 -17.44
CA PHE A 61 2.19 -7.39 -16.18
C PHE A 61 0.92 -7.04 -15.40
N LEU A 62 -0.18 -6.71 -16.09
CA LEU A 62 -1.47 -6.40 -15.47
C LEU A 62 -2.21 -7.63 -14.97
N THR A 63 -2.18 -8.72 -15.74
CA THR A 63 -3.09 -9.87 -15.55
C THR A 63 -2.45 -11.07 -14.87
N SER A 64 -1.13 -11.16 -14.83
CA SER A 64 -0.45 -12.31 -14.23
C SER A 64 -0.71 -12.37 -12.73
N LEU A 65 -1.00 -13.58 -12.24
CA LEU A 65 -1.05 -13.91 -10.81
C LEU A 65 0.26 -14.54 -10.33
N GLU A 66 1.19 -14.80 -11.24
CA GLU A 66 2.53 -15.35 -11.00
C GLU A 66 3.61 -14.28 -11.26
N PRO A 67 4.84 -14.46 -10.73
CA PRO A 67 5.94 -13.54 -10.98
C PRO A 67 6.18 -13.29 -12.47
N VAL A 68 6.44 -12.03 -12.83
CA VAL A 68 6.74 -11.61 -14.20
C VAL A 68 8.15 -11.05 -14.25
N SER A 69 9.01 -11.61 -15.11
CA SER A 69 10.31 -11.02 -15.41
C SER A 69 10.14 -9.76 -16.25
N VAL A 70 10.97 -8.75 -15.98
CA VAL A 70 10.95 -7.47 -16.68
C VAL A 70 12.35 -7.13 -17.20
N ASP A 71 12.41 -6.36 -18.28
CA ASP A 71 13.68 -5.96 -18.90
C ASP A 71 14.49 -5.01 -17.99
N ASP A 72 15.82 -5.02 -18.16
CA ASP A 72 16.74 -4.20 -17.34
C ASP A 72 16.48 -2.69 -17.47
N ASP A 73 16.00 -2.25 -18.63
CA ASP A 73 15.64 -0.86 -18.92
C ASP A 73 14.21 -0.49 -18.51
N ALA A 74 13.45 -1.43 -17.93
CA ALA A 74 12.12 -1.16 -17.42
C ALA A 74 12.15 -0.05 -16.35
N PRO A 75 11.10 0.79 -16.28
CA PRO A 75 11.03 1.87 -15.30
C PRO A 75 11.21 1.37 -13.86
N HIS A 76 11.85 2.15 -13.00
CA HIS A 76 12.21 1.72 -11.64
C HIS A 76 11.02 1.14 -10.85
N ILE A 77 9.84 1.78 -10.90
CA ILE A 77 8.63 1.28 -10.22
C ILE A 77 8.20 -0.12 -10.71
N ILE A 78 8.35 -0.39 -12.01
CA ILE A 78 8.03 -1.69 -12.62
C ILE A 78 8.96 -2.77 -12.10
N LYS A 79 10.27 -2.49 -12.09
CA LYS A 79 11.28 -3.40 -11.57
C LYS A 79 11.09 -3.69 -10.09
N SER A 80 10.87 -2.64 -9.27
CA SER A 80 10.64 -2.81 -7.84
C SER A 80 9.40 -3.64 -7.54
N MET A 81 8.30 -3.48 -8.29
CA MET A 81 7.11 -4.31 -8.17
C MET A 81 7.40 -5.77 -8.54
N ALA A 82 7.97 -6.01 -9.73
CA ALA A 82 8.29 -7.36 -10.19
C ALA A 82 9.23 -8.11 -9.24
N GLU A 83 10.31 -7.46 -8.79
CA GLU A 83 11.28 -8.04 -7.86
C GLU A 83 10.66 -8.35 -6.50
N SER A 84 9.78 -7.48 -5.99
CA SER A 84 9.16 -7.66 -4.67
C SER A 84 8.13 -8.79 -4.69
N THR A 85 7.28 -8.86 -5.72
CA THR A 85 6.27 -9.91 -5.82
C THR A 85 6.86 -11.26 -6.19
N ALA A 86 7.98 -11.29 -6.93
CA ALA A 86 8.72 -12.52 -7.23
C ALA A 86 9.21 -13.24 -5.97
N ARG A 87 9.61 -12.49 -4.92
CA ARG A 87 10.07 -13.07 -3.65
C ARG A 87 8.99 -13.85 -2.90
N VAL A 88 7.73 -13.54 -3.18
CA VAL A 88 6.55 -14.16 -2.52
C VAL A 88 5.67 -14.91 -3.52
N GLY A 89 6.13 -15.12 -4.76
CA GLY A 89 5.47 -15.97 -5.74
C GLY A 89 4.17 -15.43 -6.32
N ILE A 90 3.95 -14.11 -6.35
CA ILE A 90 2.71 -13.51 -6.88
C ILE A 90 2.95 -12.53 -8.04
N GLY A 91 1.85 -12.17 -8.71
CA GLY A 91 1.83 -11.20 -9.81
C GLY A 91 2.19 -9.77 -9.41
N PRO A 92 2.84 -8.97 -10.28
CA PRO A 92 3.32 -7.62 -9.95
C PRO A 92 2.24 -6.66 -9.45
N MET A 93 1.04 -6.72 -10.04
CA MET A 93 -0.07 -5.82 -9.67
C MET A 93 -0.58 -6.01 -8.24
N ALA A 94 -0.24 -7.13 -7.59
CA ALA A 94 -0.54 -7.35 -6.18
C ALA A 94 0.19 -6.38 -5.22
N SER A 95 1.20 -5.65 -5.72
CA SER A 95 1.97 -4.67 -4.93
C SER A 95 1.79 -3.21 -5.38
N VAL A 96 0.84 -2.96 -6.29
CA VAL A 96 0.70 -1.65 -6.96
C VAL A 96 0.33 -0.53 -5.98
N ALA A 97 -0.43 -0.85 -4.93
CA ALA A 97 -0.93 0.15 -4.00
C ALA A 97 0.19 0.66 -3.10
N GLY A 98 0.98 -0.26 -2.54
CA GLY A 98 2.21 -0.01 -1.80
C GLY A 98 3.27 0.70 -2.66
N ALA A 99 3.44 0.29 -3.92
CA ALA A 99 4.37 0.94 -4.85
C ALA A 99 4.00 2.40 -5.12
N MET A 100 2.73 2.67 -5.42
CA MET A 100 2.26 4.04 -5.62
C MET A 100 2.47 4.88 -4.36
N ALA A 101 2.16 4.34 -3.18
CA ALA A 101 2.33 5.04 -1.92
C ALA A 101 3.82 5.36 -1.63
N GLU A 102 4.71 4.39 -1.82
CA GLU A 102 6.14 4.53 -1.56
C GLU A 102 6.83 5.48 -2.52
N PHE A 103 6.65 5.30 -3.84
CA PHE A 103 7.32 6.14 -4.84
C PHE A 103 6.89 7.60 -4.75
N ILE A 104 5.58 7.85 -4.56
CA ILE A 104 5.06 9.20 -4.38
C ILE A 104 5.53 9.78 -3.04
N GLY A 105 5.48 8.98 -1.97
CA GLY A 105 5.91 9.38 -0.65
C GLY A 105 7.38 9.83 -0.63
N ASN A 106 8.26 9.01 -1.20
CA ASN A 106 9.69 9.30 -1.33
C ASN A 106 9.97 10.59 -2.11
N GLU A 107 9.29 10.85 -3.24
CA GLU A 107 9.47 12.12 -3.96
C GLU A 107 8.94 13.33 -3.18
N LEU A 108 7.87 13.17 -2.41
CA LEU A 108 7.31 14.25 -1.59
C LEU A 108 8.21 14.61 -0.38
N LEU A 109 9.10 13.72 0.06
CA LEU A 109 10.04 13.99 1.15
C LEU A 109 11.01 15.14 0.85
N SER A 110 11.23 15.45 -0.42
CA SER A 110 11.99 16.65 -0.82
C SER A 110 11.29 17.97 -0.44
N PHE A 111 10.02 17.93 -0.05
CA PHE A 111 9.19 19.10 0.26
C PHE A 111 8.58 19.09 1.67
N SER A 112 8.68 17.96 2.39
CA SER A 112 8.19 17.84 3.75
C SER A 112 8.94 16.73 4.48
N PRO A 113 9.40 16.96 5.73
CA PRO A 113 10.14 15.96 6.49
C PRO A 113 9.26 14.82 7.03
N GLU A 114 7.94 15.00 7.03
CA GLU A 114 6.97 13.97 7.41
C GLU A 114 5.94 13.79 6.30
N ILE A 115 5.79 12.55 5.84
CA ILE A 115 4.89 12.18 4.76
C ILE A 115 4.22 10.87 5.14
N ILE A 116 2.89 10.86 5.14
CA ILE A 116 2.09 9.64 5.24
C ILE A 116 1.23 9.56 4.00
N VAL A 117 1.45 8.53 3.18
CA VAL A 117 0.65 8.26 1.98
C VAL A 117 -0.14 6.98 2.20
N GLU A 118 -1.45 7.12 2.34
CA GLU A 118 -2.41 6.01 2.39
C GLU A 118 -3.02 5.80 1.01
N ASN A 119 -2.97 4.57 0.50
CA ASN A 119 -3.61 4.12 -0.71
C ASN A 119 -4.48 2.89 -0.44
N GLY A 120 -5.62 3.09 0.25
CA GLY A 120 -6.47 1.99 0.66
C GLY A 120 -5.96 1.38 1.96
N GLY A 121 -5.68 0.08 1.97
CA GLY A 121 -5.08 -0.63 3.11
C GLY A 121 -3.57 -0.41 3.26
N ASP A 122 -2.96 0.27 2.29
CA ASP A 122 -1.51 0.34 2.13
C ASP A 122 -0.97 1.72 2.46
N ILE A 123 0.00 1.77 3.36
CA ILE A 123 0.55 3.00 3.91
C ILE A 123 2.06 3.02 3.72
N TYR A 124 2.56 4.09 3.08
CA TYR A 124 3.94 4.52 3.25
C TYR A 124 4.00 5.61 4.32
N LEU A 125 4.82 5.40 5.35
CA LEU A 125 4.94 6.25 6.52
C LEU A 125 6.38 6.72 6.69
N LYS A 126 6.62 8.03 6.61
CA LYS A 126 7.80 8.71 7.15
C LYS A 126 7.36 9.75 8.17
N SER A 127 7.83 9.61 9.41
CA SER A 127 7.48 10.52 10.50
C SER A 127 8.68 10.84 11.37
N LEU A 128 8.62 11.98 12.06
CA LEU A 128 9.59 12.40 13.08
C LEU A 128 9.10 12.14 14.50
N SER A 129 7.86 11.68 14.66
CA SER A 129 7.21 11.44 15.94
C SER A 129 6.49 10.09 15.95
N GLU A 130 6.10 9.65 17.14
CA GLU A 130 5.30 8.44 17.31
C GLU A 130 3.95 8.57 16.60
N ARG A 131 3.57 7.52 15.85
CA ARG A 131 2.28 7.42 15.19
C ARG A 131 1.56 6.14 15.62
N LEU A 132 0.27 6.26 15.92
CA LEU A 132 -0.60 5.12 16.14
C LEU A 132 -1.39 4.84 14.87
N VAL A 133 -1.14 3.70 14.23
CA VAL A 133 -1.81 3.25 13.01
C VAL A 133 -2.94 2.29 13.41
N GLY A 134 -4.18 2.78 13.34
CA GLY A 134 -5.36 1.97 13.68
C GLY A 134 -5.64 0.90 12.62
N ILE A 135 -6.12 -0.26 13.07
CA ILE A 135 -6.47 -1.38 12.21
C ILE A 135 -7.98 -1.38 11.95
N TYR A 136 -8.36 -1.42 10.68
CA TYR A 136 -9.72 -1.62 10.22
C TYR A 136 -9.82 -2.97 9.53
N ALA A 137 -10.63 -3.88 10.08
CA ALA A 137 -10.80 -5.25 9.60
C ALA A 137 -12.28 -5.55 9.33
N GLY A 138 -13.02 -4.55 8.81
CA GLY A 138 -14.44 -4.70 8.45
C GLY A 138 -15.34 -4.98 9.64
N GLU A 139 -16.19 -5.98 9.51
CA GLU A 139 -17.12 -6.44 10.56
C GLU A 139 -16.44 -7.21 11.70
N SER A 140 -15.12 -7.44 11.62
CA SER A 140 -14.38 -8.11 12.68
C SER A 140 -14.57 -7.39 14.03
N PRO A 141 -14.77 -8.12 15.14
CA PRO A 141 -14.93 -7.49 16.46
C PRO A 141 -13.69 -6.74 16.93
N LEU A 142 -12.56 -6.87 16.23
CA LEU A 142 -11.29 -6.20 16.49
C LEU A 142 -11.14 -4.85 15.76
N THR A 143 -12.03 -4.53 14.82
CA THR A 143 -12.02 -3.28 14.06
C THR A 143 -12.00 -2.06 14.99
N GLY A 144 -11.00 -1.18 14.81
CA GLY A 144 -10.83 0.03 15.62
C GLY A 144 -10.39 -0.20 17.07
N LYS A 145 -10.13 -1.45 17.48
CA LYS A 145 -9.68 -1.79 18.84
C LYS A 145 -8.19 -2.07 18.94
N ILE A 146 -7.52 -2.33 17.81
CA ILE A 146 -6.08 -2.58 17.74
C ILE A 146 -5.42 -1.47 16.94
N GLY A 147 -4.25 -1.02 17.40
CA GLY A 147 -3.40 -0.09 16.68
C GLY A 147 -1.93 -0.48 16.81
N LEU A 148 -1.18 -0.23 15.75
CA LEU A 148 0.26 -0.41 15.71
C LEU A 148 0.93 0.90 16.13
N LYS A 149 1.70 0.85 17.21
CA LYS A 149 2.54 1.96 17.64
C LYS A 149 3.84 1.94 16.83
N ILE A 150 4.08 2.98 16.06
CA ILE A 150 5.26 3.14 15.21
C ILE A 150 6.06 4.34 15.68
N ASN A 151 7.33 4.14 16.03
CA ASN A 151 8.20 5.24 16.42
C ASN A 151 8.78 5.93 15.18
N GLY A 152 9.15 7.21 15.30
CA GLY A 152 9.66 7.98 14.16
C GLY A 152 10.96 7.41 13.58
N GLU A 153 11.82 6.87 14.45
CA GLU A 153 13.08 6.20 14.12
C GLU A 153 12.89 4.91 13.31
N ASP A 154 11.73 4.27 13.41
CA ASP A 154 11.39 3.06 12.65
C ASP A 154 10.99 3.39 11.20
N THR A 155 10.90 4.67 10.84
CA THR A 155 10.46 5.13 9.51
C THR A 155 11.63 5.57 8.62
N PRO A 156 11.57 5.43 7.27
CA PRO A 156 10.39 5.07 6.48
C PRO A 156 9.95 3.62 6.66
N LEU A 157 8.63 3.40 6.63
CA LEU A 157 8.01 2.12 6.87
C LEU A 157 6.77 1.97 5.97
N GLY A 158 6.68 0.83 5.31
CA GLY A 158 5.47 0.32 4.68
C GLY A 158 4.62 -0.47 5.67
N ILE A 159 3.33 -0.18 5.73
CA ILE A 159 2.34 -0.89 6.55
C ILE A 159 1.17 -1.19 5.62
N CYS A 160 1.06 -2.45 5.20
CA CYS A 160 0.15 -2.86 4.14
C CYS A 160 -0.80 -3.93 4.63
N THR A 161 -2.03 -3.88 4.13
CA THR A 161 -3.12 -4.72 4.63
C THR A 161 -3.80 -5.43 3.47
N SER A 162 -3.79 -6.76 3.51
CA SER A 162 -4.67 -7.59 2.69
C SER A 162 -5.88 -8.01 3.52
N SER A 163 -7.04 -8.12 2.89
CA SER A 163 -8.25 -8.61 3.52
C SER A 163 -9.04 -9.45 2.53
N GLY A 164 -9.54 -10.59 2.99
CA GLY A 164 -10.52 -11.40 2.25
C GLY A 164 -11.96 -10.93 2.44
N THR A 165 -12.20 -10.03 3.40
CA THR A 165 -13.55 -9.61 3.83
C THR A 165 -13.85 -8.13 3.57
N VAL A 166 -12.84 -7.33 3.20
CA VAL A 166 -12.94 -5.87 3.00
C VAL A 166 -12.14 -5.46 1.75
N GLY A 167 -12.72 -4.60 0.91
CA GLY A 167 -12.03 -4.02 -0.25
C GLY A 167 -12.27 -4.74 -1.59
N HIS A 168 -11.66 -4.19 -2.65
CA HIS A 168 -11.82 -4.67 -4.04
C HIS A 168 -10.63 -5.48 -4.55
N SER A 169 -9.56 -5.57 -3.77
CA SER A 169 -8.37 -6.34 -4.13
C SER A 169 -8.72 -7.83 -4.17
N LEU A 170 -8.23 -8.53 -5.18
CA LEU A 170 -8.43 -9.97 -5.30
C LEU A 170 -7.66 -10.68 -4.19
N SER A 171 -8.38 -11.13 -3.16
CA SER A 171 -7.85 -11.99 -2.10
C SER A 171 -8.54 -13.34 -2.20
N TYR A 172 -7.75 -14.41 -2.20
CA TYR A 172 -8.25 -15.78 -2.24
C TYR A 172 -8.53 -16.36 -0.85
N GLY A 173 -8.06 -15.71 0.21
CA GLY A 173 -8.24 -16.15 1.58
C GLY A 173 -9.46 -15.55 2.27
N LYS A 174 -9.60 -15.90 3.55
CA LYS A 174 -10.72 -15.51 4.42
C LYS A 174 -10.27 -14.74 5.67
N ALA A 175 -8.99 -14.38 5.76
CA ALA A 175 -8.50 -13.56 6.86
C ALA A 175 -9.19 -12.19 6.85
N ASP A 176 -9.67 -11.77 8.03
CA ASP A 176 -10.28 -10.44 8.21
C ASP A 176 -9.28 -9.32 7.88
N ALA A 177 -8.04 -9.49 8.32
CA ALA A 177 -6.91 -8.63 7.98
C ALA A 177 -5.59 -9.38 8.13
N VAL A 178 -4.71 -9.23 7.16
CA VAL A 178 -3.30 -9.60 7.22
C VAL A 178 -2.50 -8.32 7.07
N ILE A 179 -1.65 -8.02 8.06
CA ILE A 179 -0.89 -6.77 8.08
C ILE A 179 0.59 -7.11 8.04
N ALA A 180 1.27 -6.61 7.01
CA ALA A 180 2.71 -6.75 6.85
C ALA A 180 3.41 -5.40 7.03
N LEU A 181 4.54 -5.42 7.73
CA LEU A 181 5.39 -4.25 7.95
C LEU A 181 6.74 -4.52 7.30
N SER A 182 7.25 -3.56 6.53
CA SER A 182 8.56 -3.65 5.90
C SER A 182 9.12 -2.25 5.64
N LYS A 183 10.44 -2.12 5.49
CA LYS A 183 11.06 -0.83 5.07
C LYS A 183 10.61 -0.41 3.66
N SER A 184 10.08 -1.34 2.87
CA SER A 184 9.42 -1.06 1.60
C SER A 184 7.93 -1.40 1.68
N ALA A 185 7.07 -0.45 1.34
CA ALA A 185 5.63 -0.68 1.20
C ALA A 185 5.32 -1.62 0.03
N ILE A 186 6.16 -1.69 -0.99
CA ILE A 186 6.00 -2.65 -2.10
C ILE A 186 6.11 -4.08 -1.58
N VAL A 187 7.15 -4.35 -0.77
CA VAL A 187 7.36 -5.66 -0.15
C VAL A 187 6.26 -5.97 0.87
N ALA A 188 5.85 -4.98 1.68
CA ALA A 188 4.76 -5.16 2.63
C ALA A 188 3.44 -5.52 1.92
N ASP A 189 3.08 -4.81 0.84
CA ASP A 189 1.86 -5.05 0.05
C ASP A 189 1.89 -6.45 -0.58
N ALA A 190 3.03 -6.80 -1.20
CA ALA A 190 3.23 -8.13 -1.77
C ALA A 190 3.09 -9.23 -0.72
N ALA A 191 3.74 -9.09 0.44
CA ALA A 191 3.70 -10.08 1.51
C ALA A 191 2.29 -10.20 2.11
N ALA A 192 1.62 -9.07 2.38
CA ALA A 192 0.25 -9.07 2.89
C ALA A 192 -0.70 -9.80 1.93
N THR A 193 -0.59 -9.54 0.63
CA THR A 193 -1.40 -10.23 -0.38
C THR A 193 -1.07 -11.73 -0.45
N ALA A 194 0.22 -12.10 -0.48
CA ALA A 194 0.63 -13.51 -0.53
C ALA A 194 0.14 -14.31 0.68
N ILE A 195 0.37 -13.79 1.90
CA ILE A 195 -0.08 -14.42 3.14
C ILE A 195 -1.62 -14.46 3.17
N GLY A 196 -2.28 -13.37 2.79
CA GLY A 196 -3.73 -13.29 2.68
C GLY A 196 -4.30 -14.40 1.80
N ASN A 197 -3.65 -14.73 0.68
CA ASN A 197 -4.07 -15.81 -0.21
C ASN A 197 -3.89 -17.22 0.37
N LEU A 198 -2.95 -17.40 1.30
CA LEU A 198 -2.71 -18.69 1.95
C LEU A 198 -3.74 -19.00 3.04
N VAL A 199 -4.29 -17.98 3.70
CA VAL A 199 -5.15 -18.16 4.87
C VAL A 199 -6.61 -18.37 4.46
N ILE A 200 -7.04 -19.62 4.31
CA ILE A 200 -8.43 -20.01 4.00
C ILE A 200 -9.18 -20.45 5.26
N GLN A 201 -8.45 -21.01 6.24
CA GLN A 201 -8.94 -21.46 7.54
C GLN A 201 -7.91 -21.13 8.65
N SER A 202 -8.33 -21.21 9.90
CA SER A 202 -7.49 -20.83 11.05
C SER A 202 -6.20 -21.65 11.18
N THR A 203 -6.19 -22.89 10.68
CA THR A 203 -5.00 -23.76 10.70
C THR A 203 -3.92 -23.35 9.70
N ASP A 204 -4.23 -22.45 8.75
CA ASP A 204 -3.27 -21.98 7.75
C ASP A 204 -2.43 -20.80 8.27
N ILE A 205 -2.85 -20.19 9.39
CA ILE A 205 -2.20 -19.00 9.98
C ILE A 205 -0.71 -19.26 10.26
N PRO A 206 -0.29 -20.37 10.91
CA PRO A 206 1.13 -20.64 11.13
C PRO A 206 1.95 -20.64 9.83
N SER A 207 1.47 -21.32 8.79
CA SER A 207 2.14 -21.38 7.48
C SER A 207 2.22 -20.01 6.78
N GLY A 208 1.33 -19.07 7.12
CA GLY A 208 1.35 -17.72 6.59
C GLY A 208 2.30 -16.77 7.32
N ILE A 209 2.74 -17.09 8.54
CA ILE A 209 3.62 -16.22 9.34
C ILE A 209 5.06 -16.76 9.48
N GLU A 210 5.28 -18.04 9.22
CA GLU A 210 6.59 -18.73 9.22
C GLU A 210 7.27 -18.71 7.85
#